data_AF-A0A959XMK3-F1
#
_entry.id   AF-A0A959XMK3-F1
#
_cell.length_a   1.000
_cell.length_b   1.000
_cell.length_c   1.000
_cell.angle_alpha   90.00
_cell.angle_beta   90.00
_cell.angle_gamma   90.00
#
_symmetry.space_group_name_H-M   'P 1'
#
loop_
_entity.id
_entity.type
_entity.pdbx_description
1 polymer ?
#
loop_
_entity_poly.entity_id
_entity_poly.type
_entity_poly.pdbx_seq_one_letter_code
_entity_poly.pdbx_strand_id
1 'polypeptide(L)'
;MMRTAVFRSPPLFVFLLLCLPVGMGRAPVSLASYTFGISLNTGMNNQLFTLFEVKIFEGRVLSTAPMTREQFVLQAQGALPSRANAEGVNLFRKYDVGLCLWTDESGKDLVLQDCAVFDELWKIRFWEYPFKPMEGQHPGKGWAEKREAPSPRQQLLLTEYGIMQLSGMAWGEENVFKLLHDVGDSAWVDNYRKGY
;
A
#
# COMPACT_ATOMS: atom_id res chain seq x y z
N MET A 1 -84.46 -26.39 -20.05
CA MET A 1 -83.23 -25.70 -19.59
C MET A 1 -82.14 -25.91 -20.62
N MET A 2 -81.81 -24.91 -21.44
CA MET A 2 -80.64 -24.95 -22.32
C MET A 2 -80.23 -23.51 -22.62
N ARG A 3 -79.05 -23.11 -22.14
CA ARG A 3 -78.53 -21.73 -22.20
C ARG A 3 -77.85 -21.49 -23.56
N THR A 4 -78.26 -20.42 -24.23
CA THR A 4 -77.55 -19.78 -25.35
C THR A 4 -76.23 -19.17 -24.87
N ALA A 5 -75.12 -19.55 -25.50
CA ALA A 5 -73.80 -18.93 -25.29
C ALA A 5 -73.59 -17.81 -26.33
N VAL A 6 -73.38 -16.59 -25.85
CA VAL A 6 -73.01 -15.42 -26.67
C VAL A 6 -71.49 -15.28 -26.61
N PHE A 7 -70.82 -15.39 -27.75
CA PHE A 7 -69.37 -15.21 -27.88
C PHE A 7 -69.07 -13.72 -28.10
N ARG A 8 -68.45 -13.05 -27.11
CA ARG A 8 -67.93 -11.68 -27.23
C ARG A 8 -66.42 -11.75 -27.45
N SER A 9 -65.95 -11.20 -28.57
CA SER A 9 -64.54 -10.95 -28.90
C SER A 9 -63.94 -9.84 -28.02
N PRO A 10 -62.65 -9.92 -27.62
CA PRO A 10 -61.99 -8.84 -26.89
C PRO A 10 -61.37 -7.80 -27.85
N PRO A 11 -61.15 -6.55 -27.42
CA PRO A 11 -60.51 -5.52 -28.24
C PRO A 11 -58.98 -5.69 -28.24
N LEU A 12 -58.37 -5.51 -29.41
CA LEU A 12 -56.92 -5.40 -29.59
C LEU A 12 -56.44 -4.09 -28.95
N PHE A 13 -55.67 -4.18 -27.86
CA PHE A 13 -54.93 -3.05 -27.29
C PHE A 13 -53.55 -3.00 -27.94
N VAL A 14 -53.33 -2.04 -28.85
CA VAL A 14 -52.02 -1.74 -29.42
C VAL A 14 -51.22 -0.94 -28.39
N PHE A 15 -50.28 -1.59 -27.72
CA PHE A 15 -49.29 -0.92 -26.87
C PHE A 15 -48.18 -0.33 -27.75
N LEU A 16 -48.18 1.00 -27.90
CA LEU A 16 -47.11 1.75 -28.54
C LEU A 16 -45.92 1.78 -27.57
N LEU A 17 -44.90 0.95 -27.83
CA LEU A 17 -43.63 0.99 -27.09
C LEU A 17 -42.89 2.30 -27.40
N LEU A 18 -42.92 3.23 -26.45
CA LEU A 18 -42.03 4.39 -26.41
C LEU A 18 -40.60 3.88 -26.12
N CYS A 19 -39.78 3.78 -27.16
CA CYS A 19 -38.33 3.63 -27.03
C CYS A 19 -37.76 4.93 -26.44
N LEU A 20 -37.61 4.98 -25.11
CA LEU A 20 -36.80 6.00 -24.45
C LEU A 20 -35.34 5.81 -24.90
N PRO A 21 -34.62 6.87 -25.29
CA PRO A 21 -33.20 6.77 -25.57
C PRO A 21 -32.51 6.44 -24.24
N VAL A 22 -31.93 5.24 -24.17
CA VAL A 22 -30.98 4.88 -23.12
C VAL A 22 -29.84 5.89 -23.24
N GLY A 23 -29.79 6.85 -22.31
CA GLY A 23 -28.67 7.76 -22.20
C GLY A 23 -27.42 6.92 -22.00
N MET A 24 -26.53 6.90 -22.99
CA MET A 24 -25.16 6.46 -22.81
C MET A 24 -24.55 7.37 -21.74
N GLY A 25 -24.63 6.94 -20.48
CA GLY A 25 -23.89 7.55 -19.39
C GLY A 25 -22.42 7.54 -19.79
N ARG A 26 -21.84 8.74 -19.98
CA ARG A 26 -20.38 8.88 -20.08
C ARG A 26 -19.80 8.17 -18.86
N ALA A 27 -18.96 7.16 -19.09
CA ALA A 27 -18.15 6.60 -18.01
C ALA A 27 -17.45 7.76 -17.31
N PRO A 28 -17.47 7.83 -15.96
CA PRO A 28 -16.80 8.90 -15.24
C PRO A 28 -15.35 8.95 -15.68
N VAL A 29 -14.86 10.15 -16.02
CA VAL A 29 -13.45 10.36 -16.35
C VAL A 29 -12.66 9.99 -15.10
N SER A 30 -11.98 8.85 -15.13
CA SER A 30 -11.03 8.47 -14.08
C SER A 30 -9.95 9.56 -14.05
N LEU A 31 -9.74 10.18 -12.90
CA LEU A 31 -8.56 11.03 -12.69
C LEU A 31 -7.43 10.16 -12.13
N ALA A 32 -6.20 10.49 -12.52
CA ALA A 32 -5.04 9.84 -11.91
C ALA A 32 -4.98 10.19 -10.42
N SER A 33 -4.75 9.19 -9.58
CA SER A 33 -4.56 9.32 -8.14
C SER A 33 -3.08 9.19 -7.78
N TYR A 34 -2.75 9.59 -6.55
CA TYR A 34 -1.40 9.50 -6.01
C TYR A 34 -1.44 8.71 -4.69
N THR A 35 -0.41 7.93 -4.42
CA THR A 35 -0.25 7.18 -3.18
C THR A 35 1.23 6.99 -2.84
N PHE A 36 1.54 6.36 -1.72
CA PHE A 36 2.90 6.02 -1.33
C PHE A 36 3.31 4.66 -1.89
N GLY A 37 4.62 4.45 -1.99
CA GLY A 37 5.21 3.16 -2.34
C GLY A 37 6.53 2.91 -1.62
N ILE A 38 6.83 1.63 -1.40
CA ILE A 38 8.10 1.15 -0.80
C ILE A 38 8.62 0.00 -1.64
N SER A 39 9.86 0.10 -2.11
CA SER A 39 10.60 -1.03 -2.68
C SER A 39 11.74 -1.43 -1.75
N LEU A 40 11.98 -2.73 -1.62
CA LEU A 40 13.12 -3.31 -0.90
C LEU A 40 14.41 -3.32 -1.77
N ASN A 41 14.40 -2.55 -2.86
CA ASN A 41 15.58 -2.32 -3.68
C ASN A 41 16.39 -1.15 -3.18
N THR A 42 17.71 -1.31 -3.28
CA THR A 42 18.68 -0.29 -2.89
C THR A 42 18.38 1.01 -3.62
N GLY A 43 18.22 2.09 -2.83
CA GLY A 43 17.85 3.41 -3.31
C GLY A 43 19.02 4.38 -3.31
N MET A 44 18.70 5.67 -3.24
CA MET A 44 19.68 6.75 -3.15
C MET A 44 20.51 6.67 -1.86
N ASN A 45 21.71 7.25 -1.87
CA ASN A 45 22.56 7.42 -0.67
C ASN A 45 22.83 6.11 0.10
N ASN A 46 23.04 5.00 -0.60
CA ASN A 46 23.26 3.66 -0.03
C ASN A 46 22.12 3.16 0.88
N GLN A 47 20.90 3.70 0.73
CA GLN A 47 19.74 3.12 1.39
C GLN A 47 19.42 1.75 0.80
N LEU A 48 19.02 0.82 1.66
CA LEU A 48 18.70 -0.57 1.27
C LEU A 48 17.22 -0.77 0.92
N PHE A 49 16.52 0.34 0.71
CA PHE A 49 15.13 0.43 0.26
C PHE A 49 14.95 1.76 -0.48
N THR A 50 13.82 1.93 -1.18
CA THR A 50 13.44 3.18 -1.83
C THR A 50 11.98 3.52 -1.50
N LEU A 51 11.73 4.78 -1.16
CA LEU A 51 10.39 5.33 -0.91
C LEU A 51 9.92 6.12 -2.12
N PHE A 52 8.63 6.10 -2.41
CA PHE A 52 8.07 6.73 -3.60
C PHE A 52 6.77 7.48 -3.34
N GLU A 53 6.55 8.55 -4.10
CA GLU A 53 5.22 8.98 -4.52
C GLU A 53 4.86 8.23 -5.81
N VAL A 54 3.71 7.57 -5.83
CA VAL A 54 3.26 6.68 -6.91
C VAL A 54 2.04 7.29 -7.56
N LYS A 55 2.08 7.53 -8.87
CA LYS A 55 0.94 7.96 -9.67
C LYS A 55 0.22 6.75 -10.26
N ILE A 56 -1.08 6.66 -10.02
CA ILE A 56 -1.92 5.54 -10.45
C ILE A 56 -3.02 6.05 -11.39
N PHE A 57 -3.32 5.27 -12.41
CA PHE A 57 -4.46 5.49 -13.29
C PHE A 57 -5.06 4.14 -13.69
N GLU A 58 -6.37 3.99 -13.53
CA GLU A 58 -7.09 2.74 -13.84
C GLU A 58 -6.44 1.50 -13.20
N GLY A 59 -6.01 1.62 -11.94
CA GLY A 59 -5.38 0.52 -11.18
C GLY A 59 -3.95 0.17 -11.60
N ARG A 60 -3.34 0.95 -12.50
CA ARG A 60 -1.97 0.75 -12.98
C ARG A 60 -1.07 1.88 -12.54
N VAL A 61 0.17 1.53 -12.18
CA VAL A 61 1.21 2.51 -11.90
C VAL A 61 1.64 3.17 -13.21
N LEU A 62 1.48 4.49 -13.30
CA LEU A 62 1.93 5.28 -14.44
C LEU A 62 3.36 5.78 -14.27
N SER A 63 3.71 6.21 -13.06
CA SER A 63 5.04 6.74 -12.74
C SER A 63 5.31 6.69 -11.24
N THR A 64 6.58 6.62 -10.88
CA THR A 64 7.06 6.67 -9.49
C THR A 64 8.10 7.79 -9.36
N ALA A 65 8.00 8.60 -8.32
CA ALA A 65 9.01 9.61 -7.98
C ALA A 65 9.66 9.24 -6.65
N PRO A 66 10.99 9.01 -6.60
CA PRO A 66 11.67 8.67 -5.36
C PRO A 66 11.63 9.82 -4.35
N MET A 67 11.58 9.49 -3.07
CA MET A 67 11.49 10.43 -1.95
C MET A 67 12.57 10.13 -0.90
N THR A 68 12.99 11.15 -0.15
CA THR A 68 13.80 10.94 1.05
C THR A 68 12.94 10.40 2.20
N ARG A 69 13.60 9.82 3.22
CA ARG A 69 12.94 9.38 4.47
C ARG A 69 12.17 10.53 5.10
N GLU A 70 12.81 11.69 5.23
CA GLU A 70 12.20 12.90 5.80
C GLU A 70 10.97 13.37 5.01
N GLN A 71 11.06 13.44 3.68
CA GLN A 71 9.91 13.81 2.85
C GLN A 71 8.75 12.85 3.04
N PHE A 72 9.04 11.55 3.06
CA PHE A 72 8.01 10.53 3.27
C PHE A 72 7.38 10.66 4.66
N VAL A 73 8.19 10.73 5.72
CA VAL A 73 7.71 10.80 7.11
C VAL A 73 6.86 12.04 7.35
N LEU A 74 7.31 13.21 6.89
CA LEU A 74 6.56 14.45 7.06
C LEU A 74 5.25 14.45 6.26
N GLN A 75 5.25 13.93 5.03
CA GLN A 75 4.02 13.82 4.23
C GLN A 75 3.04 12.77 4.78
N ALA A 76 3.54 11.62 5.24
CA ALA A 76 2.73 10.55 5.80
C ALA A 76 2.09 10.93 7.16
N GLN A 77 2.74 11.79 7.96
CA GLN A 77 2.15 12.37 9.17
C GLN A 77 1.13 13.48 8.89
N GLY A 78 1.03 13.96 7.64
CA GLY A 78 0.25 15.14 7.29
C GLY A 78 0.91 16.46 7.70
N ALA A 79 2.18 16.45 8.10
CA ALA A 79 2.94 17.64 8.48
C ALA A 79 3.40 18.46 7.26
N LEU A 80 3.51 17.83 6.08
CA LEU A 80 3.72 18.49 4.79
C LEU A 80 2.63 18.14 3.79
N PRO A 81 2.24 19.08 2.89
CA PRO A 81 1.31 18.81 1.81
C PRO A 81 1.79 17.64 0.94
N SER A 82 0.87 16.75 0.57
CA SER A 82 1.15 15.59 -0.25
C SER A 82 -0.04 15.25 -1.14
N ARG A 83 0.22 14.89 -2.40
CA ARG A 83 -0.84 14.34 -3.26
C ARG A 83 -1.21 12.91 -2.84
N ALA A 84 -0.24 12.19 -2.26
CA ALA A 84 -0.41 10.84 -1.74
C ALA A 84 -1.11 10.80 -0.36
N ASN A 85 -1.23 11.95 0.32
CA ASN A 85 -1.98 12.13 1.56
C ASN A 85 -2.74 13.47 1.52
N ALA A 86 -3.72 13.57 0.61
CA ALA A 86 -4.42 14.82 0.35
C ALA A 86 -5.24 15.33 1.56
N GLU A 87 -5.66 14.41 2.44
CA GLU A 87 -6.41 14.74 3.66
C GLU A 87 -5.49 15.24 4.79
N GLY A 88 -4.17 15.05 4.67
CA GLY A 88 -3.21 15.46 5.70
C GLY A 88 -3.40 14.73 7.03
N VAL A 89 -3.88 13.48 6.99
CA VAL A 89 -4.04 12.66 8.19
C VAL A 89 -2.72 12.01 8.59
N ASN A 90 -2.54 11.71 9.88
CA ASN A 90 -1.38 10.93 10.32
C ASN A 90 -1.59 9.45 9.97
N LEU A 91 -1.01 9.01 8.85
CA LEU A 91 -1.14 7.64 8.35
C LEU A 91 -0.42 6.63 9.25
N PHE A 92 0.68 6.99 9.90
CA PHE A 92 1.32 6.11 10.88
C PHE A 92 0.39 5.80 12.04
N ARG A 93 -0.40 6.78 12.49
CA ARG A 93 -1.40 6.57 13.54
C ARG A 93 -2.58 5.76 13.04
N LYS A 94 -3.08 6.06 11.83
CA LYS A 94 -4.19 5.33 11.18
C LYS A 94 -3.92 3.82 11.09
N TYR A 95 -2.67 3.43 10.84
CA TYR A 95 -2.25 2.04 10.66
C TYR A 95 -1.37 1.50 11.80
N ASP A 96 -1.38 2.18 12.96
CA ASP A 96 -0.65 1.76 14.17
C ASP A 96 0.84 1.42 13.98
N VAL A 97 1.55 2.22 13.18
CA VAL A 97 2.99 2.04 12.95
C VAL A 97 3.75 2.56 14.17
N GLY A 98 3.81 1.77 15.24
CA GLY A 98 4.34 2.19 16.55
C GLY A 98 5.75 2.78 16.53
N LEU A 99 6.65 2.26 15.67
CA LEU A 99 8.01 2.79 15.51
C LEU A 99 8.09 4.17 14.82
N CYS A 100 6.94 4.73 14.42
CA CYS A 100 6.77 6.08 13.88
C CYS A 100 5.86 6.96 14.75
N LEU A 101 5.47 6.52 15.96
CA LEU A 101 4.53 7.24 16.82
C LEU A 101 5.18 7.61 18.14
N TRP A 102 5.58 8.87 18.29
CA TRP A 102 6.17 9.39 19.52
C TRP A 102 5.30 10.50 20.07
N THR A 103 5.12 10.51 21.39
CA THR A 103 4.36 11.54 22.09
C THR A 103 5.24 12.30 23.07
N ASP A 104 4.93 13.57 23.29
CA ASP A 104 5.50 14.34 24.39
C ASP A 104 4.91 13.92 25.76
N GLU A 105 5.39 14.55 26.83
CA GLU A 105 4.92 14.30 28.21
C GLU A 105 3.43 14.62 28.40
N SER A 106 2.85 15.44 27.51
CA SER A 106 1.43 15.80 27.52
C SER A 106 0.57 14.82 26.70
N GLY A 107 1.18 13.80 26.08
CA GLY A 107 0.50 12.82 25.23
C GLY A 107 0.18 13.31 23.82
N LYS A 108 0.79 14.43 23.38
CA LYS A 108 0.61 14.95 22.02
C LYS A 108 1.65 14.35 21.08
N ASP A 109 1.24 13.99 19.86
CA ASP A 109 2.16 13.51 18.82
C ASP A 109 3.25 14.53 18.50
N LEU A 110 4.47 14.04 18.47
CA LEU A 110 5.63 14.74 17.94
C LEU A 110 5.67 14.57 16.42
N VAL A 111 6.02 15.65 15.72
CA VAL A 111 6.32 15.60 14.29
C VAL A 111 7.72 15.04 14.13
N LEU A 112 7.81 13.82 13.62
CA LEU A 112 9.08 13.17 13.34
C LEU A 112 9.63 13.59 11.98
N GLN A 113 10.95 13.65 11.84
CA GLN A 113 11.64 13.76 10.54
C GLN A 113 12.12 12.40 10.03
N ASP A 114 12.10 11.39 10.88
CA ASP A 114 12.52 10.04 10.51
C ASP A 114 11.89 9.01 11.47
N CYS A 115 11.86 7.74 11.05
CA CYS A 115 11.34 6.65 11.85
C CYS A 115 12.32 5.48 11.97
N ALA A 116 12.34 4.85 13.15
CA ALA A 116 13.15 3.66 13.40
C ALA A 116 12.76 2.45 12.53
N VAL A 117 11.50 2.35 12.10
CA VAL A 117 11.02 1.24 11.25
C VAL A 117 11.83 1.07 9.96
N PHE A 118 12.33 2.18 9.41
CA PHE A 118 13.08 2.15 8.16
C PHE A 118 14.47 1.52 8.31
N ASP A 119 15.00 1.48 9.53
CA ASP A 119 16.28 0.82 9.83
C ASP A 119 16.13 -0.70 9.91
N GLU A 120 14.89 -1.19 9.90
CA GLU A 120 14.53 -2.61 9.91
C GLU A 120 14.22 -3.14 8.51
N LEU A 121 13.79 -2.29 7.57
CA LEU A 121 13.36 -2.70 6.22
C LEU A 121 14.38 -3.53 5.45
N TRP A 122 15.67 -3.25 5.60
CA TRP A 122 16.73 -3.99 4.91
C TRP A 122 16.79 -5.46 5.34
N LYS A 123 16.41 -5.76 6.58
CA LYS A 123 16.45 -7.11 7.15
C LYS A 123 15.48 -8.05 6.44
N ILE A 124 14.45 -7.53 5.79
CA ILE A 124 13.52 -8.31 4.97
C ILE A 124 14.26 -8.96 3.78
N ARG A 125 15.23 -8.26 3.19
CA ARG A 125 15.92 -8.70 1.98
C ARG A 125 17.22 -9.46 2.25
N PHE A 126 17.97 -9.08 3.28
CA PHE A 126 19.31 -9.61 3.51
C PHE A 126 19.38 -10.45 4.79
N TRP A 127 20.19 -11.51 4.78
CA TRP A 127 20.53 -12.30 5.98
C TRP A 127 21.54 -11.56 6.88
N GLU A 128 22.46 -10.83 6.25
CA GLU A 128 23.50 -10.03 6.89
C GLU A 128 23.51 -8.64 6.27
N TYR A 129 24.00 -7.65 7.02
CA TYR A 129 24.12 -6.30 6.46
C TYR A 129 25.01 -6.33 5.19
N PRO A 130 24.53 -5.83 4.04
CA PRO A 130 25.19 -6.07 2.74
C PRO A 130 26.44 -5.22 2.51
N PHE A 131 26.67 -4.18 3.31
CA PHE A 131 27.88 -3.37 3.23
C PHE A 131 28.91 -3.80 4.27
N LYS A 132 30.19 -3.60 3.95
CA LYS A 132 31.27 -3.86 4.90
C LYS A 132 31.11 -2.92 6.11
N PRO A 133 31.04 -3.45 7.34
CA PRO A 133 31.01 -2.62 8.54
C PRO A 133 32.30 -1.79 8.57
N MET A 134 32.20 -0.53 9.01
CA MET A 134 33.40 0.19 9.42
C MET A 134 34.00 -0.49 10.65
N GLU A 135 35.31 -0.33 10.87
CA GLU A 135 35.99 -0.92 12.03
C GLU A 135 35.28 -0.50 13.33
N GLY A 136 34.88 -1.48 14.16
CA GLY A 136 34.08 -1.27 15.37
C GLY A 136 32.56 -1.37 15.21
N GLN A 137 32.03 -1.52 13.99
CA GLN A 137 30.60 -1.82 13.77
C GLN A 137 30.36 -3.33 13.71
N HIS A 138 29.43 -3.82 14.53
CA HIS A 138 28.90 -5.17 14.41
C HIS A 138 27.71 -5.14 13.45
N PRO A 139 27.81 -5.69 12.23
CA PRO A 139 26.67 -5.72 11.32
C PRO A 139 25.55 -6.54 11.97
N GLY A 140 24.37 -5.95 12.05
CA GLY A 140 23.19 -6.66 12.53
C GLY A 140 22.90 -7.89 11.65
N LYS A 141 22.18 -8.87 12.22
CA LYS A 141 21.56 -9.94 11.43
C LYS A 141 20.26 -9.43 10.83
N GLY A 142 20.06 -9.71 9.55
CA GLY A 142 18.77 -9.55 8.92
C GLY A 142 17.88 -10.77 9.14
N TRP A 143 16.79 -10.85 8.39
CA TRP A 143 15.71 -11.82 8.58
C TRP A 143 15.49 -12.72 7.36
N ALA A 144 16.03 -12.34 6.20
CA ALA A 144 15.95 -13.15 5.00
C ALA A 144 16.75 -14.44 5.17
N GLU A 145 16.23 -15.59 4.71
CA GLU A 145 16.88 -16.89 4.79
C GLU A 145 18.17 -16.97 3.96
N LYS A 146 18.20 -16.28 2.81
CA LYS A 146 19.38 -16.25 1.93
C LYS A 146 20.12 -14.94 2.09
N ARG A 147 21.39 -14.95 1.68
CA ARG A 147 22.30 -13.81 1.81
C ARG A 147 21.72 -12.49 1.28
N GLU A 148 21.14 -12.52 0.08
CA GLU A 148 20.73 -11.31 -0.66
C GLU A 148 19.25 -11.30 -1.06
N ALA A 149 18.47 -12.30 -0.60
CA ALA A 149 17.06 -12.43 -0.94
C ALA A 149 16.29 -13.26 0.10
N PRO A 150 14.97 -13.07 0.20
CA PRO A 150 14.10 -13.99 0.93
C PRO A 150 14.10 -15.41 0.33
N SER A 151 13.70 -16.39 1.15
CA SER A 151 13.30 -17.71 0.65
C SER A 151 12.00 -17.63 -0.17
N PRO A 152 11.65 -18.66 -0.96
CA PRO A 152 10.36 -18.68 -1.64
C PRO A 152 9.16 -18.54 -0.70
N ARG A 153 9.24 -19.08 0.53
CA ARG A 153 8.16 -18.92 1.52
C ARG A 153 8.08 -17.51 2.07
N GLN A 154 9.22 -16.91 2.40
CA GLN A 154 9.29 -15.51 2.79
C GLN A 154 8.75 -14.58 1.68
N GLN A 155 9.06 -14.89 0.41
CA GLN A 155 8.53 -14.15 -0.72
C GLN A 155 7.00 -14.25 -0.83
N LEU A 156 6.38 -15.39 -0.48
CA LEU A 156 4.92 -15.52 -0.43
C LEU A 156 4.31 -14.57 0.60
N LEU A 157 4.91 -14.45 1.79
CA LEU A 157 4.46 -13.47 2.80
C LEU A 157 4.51 -12.04 2.25
N LEU A 158 5.52 -11.70 1.44
CA LEU A 158 5.63 -10.37 0.83
C LEU A 158 4.54 -10.08 -0.20
N THR A 159 3.88 -11.11 -0.77
CA THR A 159 2.79 -10.91 -1.73
C THR A 159 1.55 -10.29 -1.09
N GLU A 160 1.37 -10.44 0.23
CA GLU A 160 0.28 -9.80 0.98
C GLU A 160 0.35 -8.27 0.96
N TYR A 161 1.55 -7.70 0.71
CA TYR A 161 1.77 -6.26 0.56
C TYR A 161 1.86 -5.83 -0.91
N GLY A 162 1.53 -6.72 -1.85
CA GLY A 162 1.65 -6.46 -3.28
C GLY A 162 3.06 -6.64 -3.86
N ILE A 163 4.05 -7.09 -3.07
CA ILE A 163 5.41 -7.35 -3.55
C ILE A 163 5.48 -8.75 -4.16
N MET A 164 5.11 -8.86 -5.45
CA MET A 164 5.08 -10.14 -6.18
C MET A 164 6.46 -10.76 -6.43
N GLN A 165 7.48 -9.92 -6.48
CA GLN A 165 8.87 -10.29 -6.67
C GLN A 165 9.75 -9.26 -5.96
N LEU A 166 10.99 -9.61 -5.60
CA LEU A 166 11.89 -8.72 -4.86
C LEU A 166 12.18 -7.39 -5.58
N SER A 167 12.14 -7.36 -6.92
CA SER A 167 12.27 -6.13 -7.72
C SER A 167 11.02 -5.25 -7.72
N GLY A 168 9.91 -5.73 -7.14
CA GLY A 168 8.65 -5.02 -7.04
C GLY A 168 8.61 -3.99 -5.90
N MET A 169 7.42 -3.49 -5.62
CA MET A 169 7.17 -2.54 -4.55
C MET A 169 5.78 -2.78 -3.94
N ALA A 170 5.66 -2.51 -2.64
CA ALA A 170 4.37 -2.27 -2.01
C ALA A 170 3.92 -0.86 -2.41
N TRP A 171 2.64 -0.69 -2.69
CA TRP A 171 2.05 0.61 -3.00
C TRP A 171 0.57 0.64 -2.61
N GLY A 172 0.06 1.85 -2.40
CA GLY A 172 -1.25 2.05 -1.77
C GLY A 172 -1.08 2.17 -0.25
N GLU A 173 -1.94 2.98 0.39
CA GLU A 173 -1.87 3.21 1.83
C GLU A 173 -1.88 1.89 2.62
N GLU A 174 -2.87 1.04 2.37
CA GLU A 174 -3.03 -0.25 3.06
C GLU A 174 -1.74 -1.08 3.03
N ASN A 175 -1.21 -1.36 1.84
CA ASN A 175 -0.04 -2.23 1.69
C ASN A 175 1.23 -1.62 2.30
N VAL A 176 1.43 -0.32 2.09
CA VAL A 176 2.64 0.38 2.55
C VAL A 176 2.67 0.46 4.06
N PHE A 177 1.57 0.92 4.68
CA PHE A 177 1.56 1.13 6.12
C PHE A 177 1.35 -0.17 6.89
N LYS A 178 0.64 -1.16 6.33
CA LYS A 178 0.62 -2.53 6.89
C LYS A 178 2.02 -3.14 6.91
N LEU A 179 2.81 -3.00 5.83
CA LEU A 179 4.19 -3.47 5.83
C LEU A 179 5.02 -2.80 6.94
N LEU A 180 4.89 -1.49 7.11
CA LEU A 180 5.62 -0.77 8.14
C LEU A 180 5.17 -1.15 9.56
N HIS A 181 3.87 -1.38 9.77
CA HIS A 181 3.35 -1.91 11.03
C HIS A 181 3.95 -3.28 11.35
N ASP A 182 3.83 -4.22 10.41
CA ASP A 182 4.27 -5.60 10.57
C ASP A 182 5.79 -5.72 10.79
N VAL A 183 6.59 -4.87 10.14
CA VAL A 183 8.04 -4.79 10.35
C VAL A 183 8.40 -4.33 11.77
N GLY A 184 7.54 -3.56 12.41
CA GLY A 184 7.67 -3.17 13.82
C GLY A 184 7.16 -4.23 14.81
N ASP A 185 6.44 -5.26 14.34
CA ASP A 185 5.87 -6.31 15.19
C ASP A 185 6.80 -7.53 15.30
N SER A 186 7.25 -7.80 16.52
CA SER A 186 8.06 -8.98 16.85
C SER A 186 7.41 -10.31 16.45
N ALA A 187 6.09 -10.46 16.55
CA ALA A 187 5.39 -11.68 16.21
C ALA A 187 5.43 -11.93 14.70
N TRP A 188 5.22 -10.90 13.90
CA TRP A 188 5.37 -10.95 12.45
C TRP A 188 6.83 -11.25 12.07
N VAL A 189 7.81 -10.57 12.67
CA VAL A 189 9.24 -10.80 12.40
C VAL A 189 9.64 -12.25 12.68
N ASP A 190 9.16 -12.84 13.78
CA ASP A 190 9.42 -14.23 14.11
C ASP A 190 8.78 -15.20 13.11
N ASN A 191 7.59 -14.86 12.61
CA ASN A 191 6.93 -15.62 11.56
C ASN A 191 7.71 -15.55 10.24
N TYR A 192 8.11 -14.35 9.83
CA TYR A 192 8.89 -14.10 8.63
C TYR A 192 10.23 -14.84 8.64
N ARG A 193 10.97 -14.81 9.76
CA ARG A 193 12.26 -15.53 9.89
C ARG A 193 12.12 -17.04 9.71
N LYS A 194 10.99 -17.61 10.12
CA LYS A 194 10.73 -19.05 9.98
C LYS A 194 10.17 -19.41 8.60
N GLY A 195 9.64 -18.43 7.87
CA GLY A 195 8.97 -18.62 6.59
C GLY A 195 7.66 -19.39 6.72
N TYR A 196 6.89 -19.15 7.78
CA TYR A 196 5.55 -19.72 7.99
C TYR A 196 4.46 -18.75 7.54
#